data_AF-A0A5E4V6I9-F1
#
_entry.id   AF-A0A5E4V6I9-F1
#
_cell.length_a   1.000
_cell.length_b   1.000
_cell.length_c   1.000
_cell.angle_alpha   90.00
_cell.angle_beta   90.00
_cell.angle_gamma   90.00
#
_symmetry.space_group_name_H-M   'P 1'
#
loop_
_entity.id
_entity.type
_entity.pdbx_description
1 polymer ?
#
loop_
_entity_poly.entity_id
_entity_poly.type
_entity_poly.pdbx_seq_one_letter_code
_entity_poly.pdbx_strand_id
1 'polypeptide(L)'
;MQQMIVIPAQIRAGRALLDWSQDELAKATGVALTSVRDLESQKRAADSGTAAAVRRTLENAGIEFLPGTVDAGPGVRLIANRPNLVRRPTTMTKWDGLPLTIEWQGKEWTVFLTREAIEDLGRHTGAEDDAVYLKTFDKFRGSILDGVRAALADPKNFDRQGNLRVTGAYLRELA
;
A
#
# COMPACT_ATOMS: atom_id res chain seq x y z
N MET A 1 2.26 14.41 12.01
CA MET A 1 1.32 13.33 11.65
C MET A 1 1.13 12.45 12.88
N GLN A 2 -0.10 12.29 13.35
CA GLN A 2 -0.38 11.31 14.41
C GLN A 2 -0.20 9.92 13.77
N GLN A 3 0.69 9.10 14.32
CA GLN A 3 0.67 7.68 13.99
C GLN A 3 -0.68 7.16 14.45
N MET A 4 -1.56 6.75 13.53
CA MET A 4 -2.72 5.96 13.89
C MET A 4 -2.20 4.70 14.60
N ILE A 5 -2.49 4.60 15.88
CA ILE A 5 -2.11 3.46 16.72
C ILE A 5 -2.95 2.28 16.24
N VAL A 6 -2.30 1.31 15.59
CA VAL A 6 -2.95 0.05 15.23
C VAL A 6 -3.09 -0.78 16.48
N ILE A 7 -4.32 -1.20 16.77
CA ILE A 7 -4.57 -2.04 17.94
C ILE A 7 -4.43 -3.53 17.59
N PRO A 8 -4.01 -4.38 18.54
CA PRO A 8 -3.83 -5.81 18.29
C PRO A 8 -5.05 -6.54 17.74
N ALA A 9 -6.26 -6.10 18.12
CA ALA A 9 -7.50 -6.63 17.58
C ALA A 9 -7.66 -6.39 16.07
N GLN A 10 -7.25 -5.21 15.57
CA GLN A 10 -7.27 -4.90 14.13
C GLN A 10 -6.27 -5.78 13.36
N ILE A 11 -5.09 -6.05 13.93
CA ILE A 11 -4.10 -6.96 13.32
C ILE A 11 -4.70 -8.36 13.16
N ARG A 12 -5.28 -8.92 14.24
CA ARG A 12 -5.91 -10.25 14.20
C ARG A 12 -7.08 -10.29 13.21
N ALA A 13 -7.92 -9.25 13.20
CA ALA A 13 -9.05 -9.17 12.29
C ALA A 13 -8.61 -9.06 10.82
N GLY A 14 -7.61 -8.22 10.52
CA GLY A 14 -7.09 -8.06 9.16
C GLY A 14 -6.46 -9.35 8.66
N ARG A 15 -5.74 -10.05 9.55
CA ARG A 15 -5.18 -11.36 9.26
C ARG A 15 -6.28 -12.41 9.00
N ALA A 16 -7.35 -12.41 9.77
CA ALA A 16 -8.49 -13.32 9.54
C ALA A 16 -9.20 -13.03 8.21
N LEU A 17 -9.33 -11.77 7.81
CA LEU A 17 -9.89 -11.38 6.51
C LEU A 17 -9.05 -11.87 5.32
N LEU A 18 -7.73 -12.01 5.50
CA LEU A 18 -6.80 -12.53 4.48
C LEU A 18 -6.63 -14.06 4.55
N ASP A 19 -7.27 -14.73 5.51
CA ASP A 19 -7.04 -16.14 5.85
C ASP A 19 -5.56 -16.46 6.13
N TRP A 20 -4.86 -15.53 6.79
CA TRP A 20 -3.44 -15.68 7.11
C TRP A 20 -3.23 -16.25 8.52
N SER A 21 -2.22 -17.10 8.66
CA SER A 21 -1.64 -17.51 9.92
C SER A 21 -0.67 -16.44 10.45
N GLN A 22 -0.30 -16.53 11.74
CA GLN A 22 0.73 -15.64 12.31
C GLN A 22 2.09 -15.81 11.61
N ASP A 23 2.38 -17.02 11.13
CA ASP A 23 3.60 -17.35 10.39
C ASP A 23 3.61 -16.70 9.00
N GLU A 24 2.49 -16.73 8.29
CA GLU A 24 2.34 -16.03 7.02
C GLU A 24 2.48 -14.52 7.17
N LEU A 25 1.86 -13.93 8.21
CA LEU A 25 2.04 -12.51 8.50
C LEU A 25 3.51 -12.19 8.81
N ALA A 26 4.19 -13.00 9.63
CA ALA A 26 5.60 -12.81 9.96
C ALA A 26 6.49 -12.87 8.70
N LYS A 27 6.26 -13.88 7.84
CA LYS A 27 6.96 -14.04 6.55
C LYS A 27 6.71 -12.87 5.60
N ALA A 28 5.45 -12.46 5.45
CA ALA A 28 5.06 -11.37 4.56
C ALA A 28 5.62 -10.02 5.03
N THR A 29 5.69 -9.80 6.34
CA THR A 29 6.25 -8.57 6.93
C THR A 29 7.77 -8.60 7.01
N GLY A 30 8.40 -9.77 7.05
CA GLY A 30 9.84 -9.93 7.22
C GLY A 30 10.30 -9.72 8.66
N VAL A 31 9.48 -10.09 9.65
CA VAL A 31 9.79 -9.99 11.09
C VAL A 31 9.74 -11.36 11.76
N ALA A 32 10.30 -11.47 12.97
CA ALA A 32 10.23 -12.70 13.74
C ALA A 32 8.77 -13.04 14.14
N LEU A 33 8.42 -14.32 14.15
CA LEU A 33 7.11 -14.81 14.59
C LEU A 33 6.78 -14.40 16.04
N THR A 34 7.79 -14.32 16.90
CA THR A 34 7.64 -13.83 18.28
C THR A 34 7.18 -12.38 18.32
N SER A 35 7.68 -11.53 17.42
CA SER A 35 7.24 -10.14 17.30
C SER A 35 5.77 -10.03 16.91
N VAL A 36 5.30 -10.86 15.97
CA VAL A 36 3.87 -10.91 15.60
C VAL A 36 3.01 -11.35 16.79
N ARG A 37 3.44 -12.38 17.53
CA ARG A 37 2.73 -12.86 18.73
C ARG A 37 2.67 -11.80 19.83
N ASP A 38 3.77 -11.09 20.06
CA ASP A 38 3.85 -10.01 21.05
C ASP A 38 2.91 -8.87 20.66
N LEU A 39 2.93 -8.46 19.38
CA LEU A 39 2.00 -7.47 18.84
C LEU A 39 0.55 -7.88 19.02
N GLU A 40 0.18 -9.11 18.67
CA GLU A 40 -1.21 -9.56 18.77
C GLU A 40 -1.71 -9.78 20.21
N SER A 41 -0.81 -9.93 21.19
CA SER A 41 -1.18 -10.34 22.56
C SER A 41 -1.36 -9.20 23.58
N GLN A 42 -1.12 -7.94 23.21
CA GLN A 42 -1.13 -6.77 24.12
C GLN A 42 -0.16 -6.87 25.32
N LYS A 43 0.74 -7.86 25.37
CA LYS A 43 1.60 -8.11 26.54
C LYS A 43 2.75 -7.12 26.69
N ARG A 44 3.13 -6.42 25.61
CA ARG A 44 4.18 -5.39 25.59
C ARG A 44 3.71 -4.20 24.78
N ALA A 45 4.18 -3.00 25.13
CA ALA A 45 4.06 -1.85 24.24
C ALA A 45 4.70 -2.23 22.90
N ALA A 46 3.91 -2.17 21.84
CA ALA A 46 4.37 -2.52 20.50
C ALA A 46 5.60 -1.68 20.16
N ASP A 47 6.67 -2.31 19.69
CA ASP A 47 7.71 -1.56 18.99
C ASP A 47 7.04 -0.85 17.81
N SER A 48 7.05 0.49 17.84
CA SER A 48 6.38 1.33 16.87
C SER A 48 6.82 1.03 15.43
N GLY A 49 8.08 0.61 15.24
CA GLY A 49 8.61 0.19 13.95
C GLY A 49 7.95 -1.09 13.43
N THR A 50 7.93 -2.14 14.26
CA THR A 50 7.33 -3.43 13.93
C THR A 50 5.81 -3.30 13.69
N ALA A 51 5.09 -2.55 14.52
CA ALA A 51 3.66 -2.32 14.34
C ALA A 51 3.36 -1.61 13.00
N ALA A 52 4.16 -0.59 12.66
CA ALA A 52 4.03 0.10 11.37
C ALA A 52 4.35 -0.83 10.18
N ALA A 53 5.31 -1.74 10.31
CA ALA A 53 5.64 -2.72 9.27
C ALA A 53 4.50 -3.73 9.06
N VAL A 54 3.94 -4.27 10.15
CA VAL A 54 2.79 -5.19 10.12
C VAL A 54 1.57 -4.51 9.49
N ARG A 55 1.25 -3.28 9.92
CA ARG A 55 0.17 -2.48 9.34
C ARG A 55 0.32 -2.36 7.82
N ARG A 56 1.48 -1.87 7.36
CA ARG A 56 1.77 -1.69 5.93
C ARG A 56 1.68 -3.00 5.15
N THR A 57 2.10 -4.11 5.75
CA THR A 57 2.02 -5.43 5.12
C THR A 57 0.57 -5.82 4.86
N LEU A 58 -0.29 -5.67 5.86
CA LEU A 58 -1.72 -5.93 5.75
C LEU A 58 -2.38 -4.97 4.74
N GLU A 59 -2.00 -3.69 4.75
CA GLU A 59 -2.48 -2.70 3.76
C GLU A 59 -2.09 -3.09 2.33
N ASN A 60 -0.84 -3.51 2.12
CA ASN A 60 -0.35 -4.00 0.84
C ASN A 60 -1.02 -5.32 0.40
N ALA A 61 -1.58 -6.07 1.33
CA ALA A 61 -2.33 -7.31 1.07
C ALA A 61 -3.83 -7.07 0.82
N GLY A 62 -4.34 -5.86 1.06
CA GLY A 62 -5.74 -5.50 0.77
C GLY A 62 -6.59 -5.17 2.00
N ILE A 63 -5.96 -4.96 3.15
CA ILE A 63 -6.66 -4.52 4.36
C ILE A 63 -6.65 -3.00 4.47
N GLU A 64 -7.79 -2.43 4.81
CA GLU A 64 -7.89 -1.02 5.19
C GLU A 64 -8.15 -0.91 6.68
N PHE A 65 -7.35 -0.10 7.37
CA PHE A 65 -7.53 0.18 8.80
C PHE A 65 -8.46 1.37 8.96
N LEU A 66 -9.57 1.15 9.64
CA LEU A 66 -10.56 2.18 9.92
C LEU A 66 -10.31 2.76 11.30
N PRO A 67 -10.12 4.09 11.44
CA PRO A 67 -10.10 4.72 12.75
C PRO A 67 -11.47 4.56 13.43
N GLY A 68 -11.48 4.61 14.76
CA GLY A 68 -12.73 4.71 15.49
C GLY A 68 -13.41 6.06 15.23
N THR A 69 -14.74 6.06 15.23
CA THR A 69 -15.59 7.24 15.19
C THR A 69 -16.26 7.42 16.56
N VAL A 70 -17.13 8.44 16.69
CA VAL A 70 -17.93 8.64 17.91
C VAL A 70 -18.87 7.44 18.16
N ASP A 71 -19.38 6.84 17.09
CA ASP A 71 -20.42 5.79 17.16
C ASP A 71 -19.87 4.37 16.95
N ALA A 72 -18.60 4.23 16.54
CA ALA A 72 -17.99 2.93 16.28
C ALA A 72 -16.50 2.89 16.70
N GLY A 73 -16.08 1.77 17.28
CA GLY A 73 -14.67 1.53 17.56
C GLY A 73 -13.81 1.35 16.29
N PRO A 74 -12.48 1.32 16.42
CA PRO A 74 -11.58 1.06 15.30
C PRO A 74 -11.83 -0.32 14.69
N GLY A 75 -11.68 -0.43 13.38
CA GLY A 75 -12.01 -1.63 12.62
C GLY A 75 -11.06 -1.89 11.45
N VAL A 76 -11.35 -2.93 10.68
CA VAL A 76 -10.67 -3.23 9.42
C VAL A 76 -11.68 -3.71 8.38
N ARG A 77 -11.39 -3.48 7.10
CA ARG A 77 -12.16 -4.02 5.97
C ARG A 77 -11.26 -4.53 4.86
N LEU A 78 -11.80 -5.40 4.01
CA LEU A 78 -11.16 -5.77 2.75
C LEU A 78 -11.42 -4.70 1.70
N ILE A 79 -10.37 -4.33 0.97
CA ILE A 79 -10.47 -3.46 -0.19
C ILE A 79 -10.98 -4.30 -1.36
N ALA A 80 -12.14 -3.92 -1.87
CA ALA A 80 -12.73 -4.54 -3.05
C ALA A 80 -12.10 -3.99 -4.33
N ASN A 81 -11.92 -4.89 -5.30
CA ASN A 81 -11.48 -4.57 -6.65
C ASN A 81 -10.15 -3.79 -6.67
N ARG A 82 -9.11 -4.29 -6.02
CA ARG A 82 -7.75 -3.77 -6.24
C ARG A 82 -7.17 -4.39 -7.53
N PRO A 83 -6.58 -3.60 -8.45
CA PRO A 83 -5.92 -4.14 -9.62
C PRO A 83 -4.80 -5.11 -9.26
N ASN A 84 -4.65 -6.17 -10.05
CA ASN A 84 -3.58 -7.13 -9.84
C ASN A 84 -2.28 -6.60 -10.44
N LEU A 85 -1.19 -6.60 -9.67
CA LEU A 85 0.12 -6.17 -10.19
C LEU A 85 0.75 -7.31 -11.00
N VAL A 86 0.80 -7.16 -12.32
CA VAL A 86 1.40 -8.14 -13.25
C VAL A 86 2.91 -7.92 -13.36
N ARG A 87 3.35 -6.66 -13.51
CA ARG A 87 4.77 -6.31 -13.60
C ARG A 87 5.12 -5.17 -12.67
N ARG A 88 6.14 -5.40 -11.84
CA ARG A 88 6.72 -4.38 -10.97
C ARG A 88 7.55 -3.39 -11.77
N PRO A 89 7.65 -2.14 -11.32
CA PRO A 89 8.64 -1.22 -11.85
C PRO A 89 10.05 -1.74 -11.58
N THR A 90 10.95 -1.50 -12.52
CA THR A 90 12.37 -1.87 -12.43
C THR A 90 13.32 -0.68 -12.53
N THR A 91 12.83 0.45 -13.04
CA THR A 91 13.62 1.68 -13.22
C THR A 91 12.70 2.90 -13.32
N MET A 92 13.22 4.07 -12.96
CA MET A 92 12.57 5.35 -13.20
C MET A 92 12.83 5.78 -14.64
N THR A 93 11.78 5.93 -15.44
CA THR A 93 11.96 6.50 -16.78
C THR A 93 12.33 7.98 -16.69
N LYS A 94 12.99 8.49 -17.74
CA LYS A 94 13.43 9.89 -17.77
C LYS A 94 12.28 10.90 -17.70
N TRP A 95 11.12 10.56 -18.27
CA TRP A 95 10.02 11.52 -18.49
C TRP A 95 8.66 11.06 -18.00
N ASP A 96 8.39 9.75 -18.00
CA ASP A 96 7.05 9.23 -17.78
C ASP A 96 6.80 8.82 -16.32
N GLY A 97 7.87 8.55 -15.57
CA GLY A 97 7.82 8.06 -14.19
C GLY A 97 8.16 6.56 -14.08
N LEU A 98 7.64 5.89 -13.05
CA LEU A 98 7.81 4.45 -12.84
C LEU A 98 6.78 3.66 -13.65
N PRO A 99 7.21 2.81 -14.60
CA PRO A 99 6.30 1.97 -15.36
C PRO A 99 5.92 0.74 -14.55
N LEU A 100 4.64 0.40 -14.52
CA LEU A 100 4.14 -0.87 -13.98
C LEU A 100 3.05 -1.41 -14.90
N THR A 101 2.86 -2.73 -14.87
CA THR A 101 1.75 -3.37 -15.57
C THR A 101 0.79 -3.94 -14.55
N ILE A 102 -0.48 -3.60 -14.69
CA ILE A 102 -1.55 -4.19 -13.89
C ILE A 102 -2.49 -4.99 -14.79
N GLU A 103 -3.21 -5.92 -14.19
CA GLU A 103 -4.41 -6.50 -14.77
C GLU A 103 -5.62 -5.92 -14.04
N TRP A 104 -6.60 -5.50 -14.84
CA TRP A 104 -7.87 -4.99 -14.37
C TRP A 104 -8.99 -5.38 -15.34
N GLN A 105 -10.03 -6.04 -14.81
CA GLN A 105 -11.19 -6.50 -15.57
C GLN A 105 -10.82 -7.40 -16.76
N GLY A 106 -9.82 -8.27 -16.58
CA GLY A 106 -9.34 -9.20 -17.61
C GLY A 106 -8.46 -8.56 -18.67
N LYS A 107 -8.07 -7.28 -18.50
CA LYS A 107 -7.21 -6.55 -19.43
C LYS A 107 -5.94 -6.06 -18.75
N GLU A 108 -4.81 -6.19 -19.43
CA GLU A 108 -3.56 -5.58 -18.98
C GLU A 108 -3.50 -4.08 -19.31
N TRP A 109 -3.01 -3.29 -18.36
CA TRP A 109 -2.80 -1.87 -18.50
C TRP A 109 -1.37 -1.50 -18.18
N THR A 110 -0.76 -0.70 -19.05
CA THR A 110 0.49 -0.01 -18.76
C THR A 110 0.17 1.24 -17.96
N VAL A 111 0.79 1.36 -16.79
CA VAL A 111 0.63 2.50 -15.90
C VAL A 111 1.98 3.17 -15.71
N PHE A 112 1.97 4.49 -15.68
CA PHE A 112 3.10 5.32 -15.30
C PHE A 112 2.77 6.10 -14.04
N LEU A 113 3.44 5.74 -12.95
CA LEU A 113 3.40 6.50 -11.70
C LEU A 113 4.35 7.69 -11.82
N THR A 114 3.86 8.92 -11.76
CA THR A 114 4.72 10.09 -11.95
C THR A 114 5.80 10.18 -10.87
N ARG A 115 6.93 10.79 -11.22
CA ARG A 115 8.03 11.03 -10.27
C ARG A 115 7.56 11.80 -9.02
N GLU A 116 6.82 12.88 -9.24
CA GLU A 116 6.19 13.67 -8.17
C GLU A 116 5.34 12.78 -7.25
N ALA A 117 4.54 11.88 -7.81
CA ALA A 117 3.66 11.03 -7.02
C ALA A 117 4.43 10.09 -6.09
N ILE A 118 5.54 9.51 -6.55
CA ILE A 118 6.38 8.64 -5.70
C ILE A 118 7.22 9.44 -4.70
N GLU A 119 7.66 10.64 -5.07
CA GLU A 119 8.39 11.57 -4.19
C GLU A 119 7.51 12.02 -3.03
N ASP A 120 6.29 12.47 -3.31
CA ASP A 120 5.30 12.88 -2.32
C ASP A 120 4.96 11.73 -1.36
N LEU A 121 4.75 10.53 -1.91
CA LEU A 121 4.43 9.34 -1.13
C LEU A 121 5.59 8.90 -0.23
N GLY A 122 6.82 9.00 -0.75
CA GLY A 122 8.05 8.72 -0.02
C GLY A 122 8.49 9.82 0.94
N ARG A 123 7.93 11.04 0.80
CA ARG A 123 8.43 12.29 1.40
C ARG A 123 9.90 12.55 1.08
N HIS A 124 10.29 12.25 -0.14
CA HIS A 124 11.64 12.51 -0.63
C HIS A 124 11.77 14.00 -0.95
N THR A 125 12.88 14.61 -0.52
CA THR A 125 13.15 16.04 -0.77
C THR A 125 14.26 16.16 -1.81
N GLY A 126 13.91 15.96 -3.08
CA GLY A 126 14.85 16.04 -4.21
C GLY A 126 14.91 14.75 -5.04
N ALA A 127 15.76 14.79 -6.07
CA ALA A 127 15.98 13.63 -6.92
C ALA A 127 16.76 12.54 -6.17
N GLU A 128 16.22 11.33 -6.17
CA GLU A 128 16.81 10.15 -5.55
C GLU A 128 17.25 9.13 -6.61
N ASP A 129 18.02 8.13 -6.19
CA ASP A 129 18.34 6.99 -7.04
C ASP A 129 17.12 6.08 -7.27
N ASP A 130 17.09 5.39 -8.41
CA ASP A 130 16.04 4.42 -8.77
C ASP A 130 15.75 3.43 -7.63
N ALA A 131 16.78 2.95 -6.95
CA ALA A 131 16.64 2.01 -5.84
C ALA A 131 15.77 2.56 -4.69
N VAL A 132 15.81 3.87 -4.43
CA VAL A 132 14.99 4.54 -3.41
C VAL A 132 13.54 4.60 -3.86
N TYR A 133 13.28 4.95 -5.12
CA TYR A 133 11.93 4.98 -5.68
C TYR A 133 11.29 3.59 -5.74
N LEU A 134 12.05 2.57 -6.13
CA LEU A 134 11.57 1.18 -6.16
C LEU A 134 11.24 0.67 -4.76
N LYS A 135 12.09 0.96 -3.76
CA LYS A 135 11.79 0.65 -2.35
C LYS A 135 10.54 1.38 -1.86
N THR A 136 10.34 2.62 -2.31
CA THR A 136 9.14 3.41 -1.98
C THR A 136 7.90 2.79 -2.61
N PHE A 137 8.00 2.35 -3.86
CA PHE A 137 6.91 1.64 -4.53
C PHE A 137 6.54 0.38 -3.77
N ASP A 138 7.50 -0.48 -3.42
CA ASP A 138 7.23 -1.72 -2.68
C ASP A 138 6.62 -1.43 -1.30
N LYS A 139 7.09 -0.38 -0.62
CA LYS A 139 6.59 0.04 0.68
C LYS A 139 5.12 0.45 0.65
N PHE A 140 4.70 1.13 -0.42
CA PHE A 140 3.35 1.70 -0.56
C PHE A 140 2.53 1.05 -1.69
N ARG A 141 2.88 -0.18 -2.09
CA ARG A 141 2.28 -0.86 -3.25
C ARG A 141 0.76 -0.92 -3.19
N GLY A 142 0.18 -1.23 -2.03
CA GLY A 142 -1.26 -1.30 -1.83
C GLY A 142 -1.94 0.03 -2.13
N SER A 143 -1.48 1.11 -1.49
CA SER A 143 -1.98 2.47 -1.71
C SER A 143 -1.82 2.92 -3.16
N ILE A 144 -0.71 2.54 -3.81
CA ILE A 144 -0.50 2.81 -5.24
C ILE A 144 -1.56 2.09 -6.08
N LEU A 145 -1.79 0.80 -5.86
CA LEU A 145 -2.79 0.04 -6.61
C LEU A 145 -4.22 0.55 -6.36
N ASP A 146 -4.52 1.02 -5.15
CA ASP A 146 -5.80 1.65 -4.83
C ASP A 146 -5.98 2.99 -5.55
N GLY A 147 -4.91 3.77 -5.65
CA GLY A 147 -4.88 5.00 -6.43
C GLY A 147 -4.99 4.74 -7.94
N VAL A 148 -4.34 3.69 -8.44
CA VAL A 148 -4.48 3.23 -9.82
C VAL A 148 -5.93 2.88 -10.14
N ARG A 149 -6.61 2.17 -9.23
CA ARG A 149 -8.04 1.86 -9.36
C ARG A 149 -8.88 3.13 -9.53
N ALA A 150 -8.63 4.14 -8.69
CA ALA A 150 -9.34 5.42 -8.78
C ALA A 150 -9.03 6.15 -10.10
N ALA A 151 -7.76 6.12 -10.54
CA ALA A 151 -7.32 6.76 -11.77
C ALA A 151 -7.90 6.11 -13.03
N LEU A 152 -8.12 4.78 -13.03
CA LEU A 152 -8.75 4.06 -14.14
C LEU A 152 -10.17 4.56 -14.46
N ALA A 153 -10.85 5.18 -13.49
CA ALA A 153 -12.21 5.69 -13.67
C ALA A 153 -12.26 7.07 -14.37
N ASP A 154 -11.15 7.81 -14.47
CA ASP A 154 -11.11 9.13 -15.12
C ASP A 154 -10.40 9.04 -16.49
N PRO A 155 -11.12 9.24 -17.61
CA PRO A 155 -10.55 9.22 -18.95
C PRO A 155 -9.39 10.20 -19.18
N LYS A 156 -9.28 11.28 -18.38
CA LYS A 156 -8.21 12.28 -18.50
C LYS A 156 -6.84 11.74 -18.12
N ASN A 157 -6.79 10.62 -17.40
CA ASN A 157 -5.54 10.01 -16.99
C ASN A 157 -4.88 9.19 -18.11
N PHE A 158 -5.56 8.99 -19.25
CA PHE A 158 -5.00 8.24 -20.36
C PHE A 158 -4.28 9.15 -21.35
N ASP A 159 -3.08 8.76 -21.74
CA ASP A 159 -2.34 9.41 -22.81
C ASP A 159 -2.86 8.98 -24.20
N ARG A 160 -2.29 9.56 -25.26
CA ARG A 160 -2.66 9.24 -26.65
C ARG A 160 -2.33 7.80 -27.07
N GLN A 161 -1.46 7.12 -26.33
CA GLN A 161 -1.04 5.74 -26.57
C GLN A 161 -1.88 4.74 -25.74
N GLY A 162 -2.79 5.24 -24.89
CA GLY A 162 -3.65 4.44 -24.03
C GLY A 162 -2.99 4.02 -22.72
N ASN A 163 -1.84 4.59 -22.34
CA ASN A 163 -1.23 4.33 -21.05
C ASN A 163 -1.90 5.18 -19.97
N LEU A 164 -2.05 4.62 -18.77
CA LEU A 164 -2.59 5.32 -17.62
C LEU A 164 -1.49 6.11 -16.91
N ARG A 165 -1.70 7.39 -16.65
CA ARG A 165 -0.82 8.23 -15.82
C ARG A 165 -1.43 8.42 -14.44
N VAL A 166 -0.68 8.07 -13.40
CA VAL A 166 -1.11 8.20 -12.01
C VAL A 166 -0.27 9.25 -11.32
N THR A 167 -0.92 10.32 -10.87
CA THR A 167 -0.30 11.45 -10.18
C THR A 167 -0.57 11.40 -8.67
N GLY A 168 0.10 12.26 -7.90
CA GLY A 168 -0.06 12.32 -6.44
C GLY A 168 -1.50 12.58 -5.98
N ALA A 169 -2.36 13.16 -6.82
CA ALA A 169 -3.77 13.38 -6.52
C ALA A 169 -4.55 12.09 -6.19
N TYR A 170 -4.14 10.96 -6.78
CA TYR A 170 -4.78 9.66 -6.58
C TYR A 170 -4.13 8.80 -5.50
N LEU A 171 -2.95 9.19 -5.01
CA LEU A 171 -2.17 8.41 -4.04
C LEU A 171 -2.30 8.91 -2.60
N ARG A 172 -3.00 10.02 -2.38
CA ARG A 172 -3.25 10.52 -1.02
C ARG A 172 -4.01 9.45 -0.25
N GLU A 173 -3.54 9.15 0.97
CA GLU A 173 -4.14 8.15 1.85
C GLU A 173 -5.66 8.27 1.77
N LEU A 174 -6.31 7.21 1.26
CA LEU A 174 -7.76 7.07 1.38
C LEU A 174 -8.05 7.20 2.89
N ALA A 175 -8.77 8.26 3.25
CA ALA A 175 -9.08 8.63 4.62
C ALA A 175 -9.89 7.55 5.34
#